data_AF-A0A969YPM1-F1
#
_entry.id   AF-A0A969YPM1-F1
#
_cell.length_a   1.000
_cell.length_b   1.000
_cell.length_c   1.000
_cell.angle_alpha   90.00
_cell.angle_beta   90.00
_cell.angle_gamma   90.00
#
_symmetry.space_group_name_H-M   'P 1'
#
loop_
_entity.id
_entity.type
_entity.pdbx_description
1 polymer ?
#
loop_
_entity_poly.entity_id
_entity_poly.type
_entity_poly.pdbx_seq_one_letter_code
_entity_poly.pdbx_strand_id
1 'polypeptide(L)'
;AGDLLKALSLRDEIRPALVAGSVLAERALDVLTLSLFALAGGLLFREFHIASMAAAVTGAMLCVLLVARFGIRLPVGHKFHQTVQDLFQSLKRIASRPGPCAAILALTAANWAASIVQTKILFDAVGASVPLGFTAAALPIAIFAGLLPITLGGMATRDSAMVVLFSAFATSSQSLAVGLLYSFFGYWLLAVLGIPYVKKALHL
;
A
#
# COMPACT_ATOMS: atom_id res chain seq x y z
N ALA A 1 -9.57 -9.09 -0.58
CA ALA A 1 -10.36 -9.95 -1.50
C ALA A 1 -9.50 -10.56 -2.61
N GLY A 2 -8.71 -9.78 -3.36
CA GLY A 2 -7.82 -10.31 -4.42
C GLY A 2 -6.74 -11.29 -3.93
N ASP A 3 -6.17 -11.06 -2.74
CA ASP A 3 -5.12 -11.93 -2.19
C ASP A 3 -5.65 -13.33 -1.79
N LEU A 4 -6.94 -13.43 -1.42
CA LEU A 4 -7.61 -14.72 -1.20
C LEU A 4 -7.85 -15.46 -2.52
N LEU A 5 -8.17 -14.74 -3.60
CA LEU A 5 -8.30 -15.33 -4.94
C LEU A 5 -6.95 -15.81 -5.49
N LYS A 6 -5.86 -15.05 -5.30
CA LYS A 6 -4.50 -15.51 -5.60
C LYS A 6 -4.15 -16.77 -4.81
N ALA A 7 -4.44 -16.79 -3.51
CA ALA A 7 -4.19 -17.96 -2.67
C ALA A 7 -5.02 -19.18 -3.08
N LEU A 8 -6.30 -18.99 -3.46
CA LEU A 8 -7.17 -20.06 -3.94
C LEU A 8 -6.75 -20.59 -5.31
N SER A 9 -6.32 -19.71 -6.23
CA SER A 9 -5.86 -20.09 -7.57
C SER A 9 -4.52 -20.83 -7.57
N LEU A 10 -3.67 -20.60 -6.56
CA LEU A 10 -2.33 -21.20 -6.46
C LEU A 10 -2.24 -22.28 -5.37
N ARG A 11 -3.36 -22.62 -4.71
CA ARG A 11 -3.39 -23.56 -3.57
C ARG A 11 -2.88 -24.95 -3.93
N ASP A 12 -3.04 -25.35 -5.19
CA ASP A 12 -2.73 -26.68 -5.70
C ASP A 12 -1.28 -26.75 -6.24
N GLU A 13 -0.59 -25.61 -6.42
CA GLU A 13 0.78 -25.53 -6.96
C GLU A 13 1.83 -25.09 -5.94
N ILE A 14 1.47 -24.28 -4.94
CA ILE A 14 2.42 -23.65 -4.01
C ILE A 14 1.93 -23.76 -2.57
N ARG A 15 2.85 -24.08 -1.62
CA ARG A 15 2.55 -24.11 -0.18
C ARG A 15 1.93 -22.77 0.26
N PRO A 16 0.77 -22.76 0.96
CA PRO A 16 0.08 -21.53 1.37
C PRO A 16 0.96 -20.53 2.15
N ALA A 17 1.92 -21.02 2.95
CA ALA A 17 2.86 -20.19 3.70
C ALA A 17 3.79 -19.36 2.80
N LEU A 18 4.19 -19.88 1.63
CA LEU A 18 5.01 -19.15 0.66
C LEU A 18 4.20 -18.06 -0.05
N VAL A 19 2.92 -18.33 -0.35
CA VAL A 19 2.00 -17.34 -0.93
C VAL A 19 1.71 -16.21 0.07
N ALA A 20 1.50 -16.55 1.35
CA ALA A 20 1.35 -15.55 2.40
C ALA A 20 2.62 -14.70 2.57
N GLY A 21 3.80 -15.33 2.47
CA GLY A 21 5.09 -14.66 2.54
C GLY A 21 5.35 -13.70 1.37
N SER A 22 4.95 -14.05 0.16
CA SER A 22 5.07 -13.15 -1.00
C SER A 22 4.13 -11.97 -0.91
N VAL A 23 2.87 -12.18 -0.50
CA VAL A 23 1.90 -11.09 -0.28
C VAL A 23 2.40 -10.14 0.82
N LEU A 24 2.90 -10.68 1.94
CA LEU A 24 3.43 -9.85 3.02
C LEU A 24 4.64 -9.03 2.57
N ALA A 25 5.53 -9.63 1.77
CA ALA A 25 6.67 -8.92 1.20
C ALA A 25 6.24 -7.80 0.26
N GLU A 26 5.27 -8.05 -0.61
CA GLU A 26 4.67 -7.03 -1.48
C GLU A 26 4.13 -5.86 -0.65
N ARG A 27 3.35 -6.15 0.41
CA ARG A 27 2.82 -5.11 1.31
C ARG A 27 3.90 -4.35 2.07
N ALA A 28 4.99 -5.02 2.48
CA ALA A 28 6.11 -4.36 3.13
C ALA A 28 6.80 -3.35 2.19
N LEU A 29 6.98 -3.72 0.92
CA LEU A 29 7.54 -2.83 -0.10
C LEU A 29 6.58 -1.68 -0.43
N ASP A 30 5.27 -1.94 -0.50
CA ASP A 30 4.25 -0.92 -0.68
C ASP A 30 4.33 0.13 0.45
N VAL A 31 4.31 -0.31 1.71
CA VAL A 31 4.35 0.57 2.88
C VAL A 31 5.66 1.35 2.93
N LEU A 32 6.80 0.70 2.66
CA LEU A 32 8.09 1.39 2.60
C LEU A 32 8.06 2.49 1.52
N THR A 33 7.64 2.17 0.31
CA THR A 33 7.58 3.10 -0.82
C THR A 33 6.66 4.28 -0.52
N LEU A 34 5.46 4.01 -0.02
CA LEU A 34 4.50 5.04 0.39
C LEU A 34 5.05 5.95 1.48
N SER A 35 5.70 5.38 2.50
CA SER A 35 6.29 6.17 3.59
C SER A 35 7.44 7.07 3.10
N LEU A 36 8.20 6.63 2.09
CA LEU A 36 9.25 7.46 1.48
C LEU A 36 8.67 8.62 0.67
N PHE A 37 7.59 8.41 -0.09
CA PHE A 37 6.87 9.51 -0.74
C PHE A 37 6.30 10.49 0.28
N ALA A 38 5.70 9.98 1.36
CA ALA A 38 5.15 10.78 2.43
C ALA A 38 6.22 11.65 3.11
N LEU A 39 7.38 11.05 3.39
CA LEU A 39 8.52 11.71 4.00
C LEU A 39 9.09 12.79 3.07
N ALA A 40 9.33 12.47 1.80
CA ALA A 40 9.87 13.41 0.82
C ALA A 40 8.91 14.60 0.60
N GLY A 41 7.61 14.32 0.41
CA GLY A 41 6.58 15.35 0.26
C GLY A 41 6.43 16.21 1.52
N GLY A 42 6.40 15.57 2.70
CA GLY A 42 6.28 16.24 3.98
C GLY A 42 7.46 17.17 4.28
N LEU A 43 8.69 16.74 3.98
CA LEU A 43 9.89 17.59 4.10
C LEU A 43 9.88 18.75 3.10
N LEU A 44 9.44 18.52 1.86
CA LEU A 44 9.36 19.55 0.83
C LEU A 44 8.35 20.65 1.19
N PHE A 45 7.20 20.28 1.77
CA PHE A 45 6.14 21.21 2.18
C PHE A 45 6.26 21.67 3.64
N ARG A 46 7.31 21.23 4.36
CA ARG A 46 7.56 21.53 5.78
C ARG A 46 6.41 21.11 6.71
N GLU A 47 5.69 20.06 6.32
CA GLU A 47 4.64 19.43 7.11
C GLU A 47 5.26 18.45 8.14
N PHE A 48 5.75 19.00 9.26
CA PHE A 48 6.47 18.23 10.28
C PHE A 48 5.65 17.07 10.86
N HIS A 49 4.33 17.21 10.95
CA HIS A 49 3.45 16.14 11.42
C HIS A 49 3.45 14.95 10.44
N ILE A 50 3.28 15.21 9.14
CA ILE A 50 3.30 14.16 8.11
C ILE A 50 4.70 13.54 8.03
N ALA A 51 5.75 14.37 8.02
CA ALA A 51 7.13 13.90 7.93
C ALA A 51 7.54 13.02 9.13
N SER A 52 7.14 13.38 10.36
CA SER A 52 7.45 12.58 11.55
C SER A 52 6.70 11.25 11.57
N MET A 53 5.42 11.23 11.19
CA MET A 53 4.65 9.99 11.03
C MET A 53 5.27 9.10 9.95
N ALA A 54 5.61 9.66 8.80
CA ALA A 54 6.25 8.95 7.72
C ALA A 54 7.61 8.35 8.14
N ALA A 55 8.45 9.14 8.82
CA ALA A 55 9.73 8.68 9.35
C ALA A 55 9.58 7.53 10.35
N ALA A 56 8.58 7.59 11.24
CA ALA A 56 8.29 6.51 12.18
C ALA A 56 7.89 5.21 11.45
N VAL A 57 7.01 5.30 10.44
CA VAL A 57 6.60 4.15 9.63
C VAL A 57 7.76 3.58 8.82
N THR A 58 8.55 4.44 8.16
CA THR A 58 9.76 4.03 7.43
C THR A 58 10.74 3.32 8.36
N GLY A 59 11.03 3.91 9.54
CA GLY A 59 11.92 3.33 10.54
C GLY A 59 11.45 1.96 11.02
N ALA A 60 10.17 1.84 11.38
CA ALA A 60 9.58 0.56 11.79
C ALA A 60 9.68 -0.50 10.68
N MET A 61 9.40 -0.14 9.43
CA MET A 61 9.49 -1.06 8.30
C MET A 61 10.93 -1.49 8.01
N LEU A 62 11.89 -0.57 8.07
CA LEU A 62 13.32 -0.89 7.95
C LEU A 62 13.77 -1.81 9.08
N CYS A 63 13.34 -1.59 10.32
CA CYS A 63 13.61 -2.49 11.44
C CYS A 63 13.09 -3.90 11.15
N VAL A 64 11.84 -4.05 10.68
CA VAL A 64 11.27 -5.36 10.30
C VAL A 64 12.10 -6.03 9.22
N LEU A 65 12.50 -5.31 8.17
CA LEU A 65 13.33 -5.84 7.09
C LEU A 65 14.73 -6.23 7.57
N LEU A 66 15.34 -5.49 8.50
CA LEU A 66 16.63 -5.81 9.09
C LEU A 66 16.54 -7.07 9.98
N VAL A 67 15.54 -7.16 10.86
CA VAL A 67 15.28 -8.37 11.66
C VAL A 67 15.09 -9.58 10.74
N ALA A 68 14.37 -9.41 9.62
CA ALA A 68 14.20 -10.44 8.60
C ALA A 68 15.51 -10.83 7.89
N ARG A 69 16.33 -9.86 7.53
CA ARG A 69 17.63 -10.08 6.88
C ARG A 69 18.61 -10.83 7.78
N PHE A 70 18.73 -10.41 9.04
CA PHE A 70 19.68 -10.97 10.01
C PHE A 70 19.16 -12.24 10.69
N GLY A 71 17.90 -12.61 10.49
CA GLY A 71 17.34 -13.84 11.04
C GLY A 71 17.26 -13.83 12.56
N ILE A 72 17.02 -12.65 13.15
CA ILE A 72 16.89 -12.50 14.60
C ILE A 72 15.67 -13.30 15.06
N ARG A 73 15.87 -14.20 16.03
CA ARG A 73 14.78 -15.03 16.57
C ARG A 73 13.86 -14.16 17.40
N LEU A 74 12.66 -13.90 16.89
CA LEU A 74 11.62 -13.23 17.66
C LEU A 74 11.04 -14.18 18.72
N PRO A 75 10.73 -13.70 19.94
CA PRO A 75 10.07 -14.48 20.97
C PRO A 75 8.58 -14.66 20.61
N VAL A 76 8.30 -15.50 19.62
CA VAL A 76 6.94 -15.80 19.16
C VAL A 76 6.51 -17.15 19.73
N GLY A 77 5.29 -17.22 20.27
CA GLY A 77 4.74 -18.45 20.85
C GLY A 77 4.75 -19.64 19.88
N HIS A 78 4.91 -20.84 20.43
CA HIS A 78 5.14 -22.09 19.69
C HIS A 78 4.15 -22.37 18.54
N LYS A 79 2.89 -21.89 18.65
CA LYS A 79 1.84 -22.05 17.62
C LYS A 79 2.11 -21.28 16.32
N PHE A 80 2.83 -20.17 16.36
CA PHE A 80 3.06 -19.30 15.20
C PHE A 80 4.51 -19.31 14.73
N HIS A 81 5.38 -20.05 15.41
CA HIS A 81 6.82 -20.04 15.14
C HIS A 81 7.16 -20.44 13.70
N GLN A 82 6.53 -21.50 13.17
CA GLN A 82 6.75 -21.95 11.79
C GLN A 82 6.22 -20.96 10.75
N THR A 83 5.01 -20.42 10.96
CA THR A 83 4.44 -19.40 10.04
C THR A 83 5.31 -18.15 10.01
N VAL A 84 5.75 -17.64 11.16
CA VAL A 84 6.63 -16.47 11.22
C VAL A 84 7.98 -16.77 10.55
N GLN A 85 8.56 -17.95 10.77
CA GLN A 85 9.81 -18.32 10.11
C GLN A 85 9.67 -18.40 8.58
N ASP A 86 8.60 -19.00 8.07
CA ASP A 86 8.34 -19.10 6.62
C ASP A 86 8.13 -17.72 5.98
N LEU A 87 7.44 -16.81 6.69
CA LEU A 87 7.28 -15.41 6.28
C LEU A 87 8.64 -14.69 6.23
N PHE A 88 9.44 -14.81 7.29
CA PHE A 88 10.77 -14.20 7.37
C PHE A 88 11.73 -14.76 6.31
N GLN A 89 11.65 -16.05 6.01
CA GLN A 89 12.42 -16.67 4.93
C GLN A 89 12.02 -16.11 3.55
N SER A 90 10.73 -15.87 3.32
CA SER A 90 10.25 -15.28 2.06
C SER A 90 10.75 -13.84 1.88
N LEU A 91 10.66 -13.02 2.93
CA LEU A 91 11.23 -11.68 2.96
C LEU A 91 12.75 -11.70 2.74
N LYS A 92 13.46 -12.62 3.42
CA LYS A 92 14.91 -12.78 3.27
C LYS A 92 15.30 -13.17 1.84
N ARG A 93 14.55 -14.05 1.17
CA ARG A 93 14.83 -14.44 -0.22
C ARG A 93 14.72 -13.27 -1.19
N ILE A 94 13.72 -12.40 -1.01
CA ILE A 94 13.56 -11.17 -1.81
C ILE A 94 14.69 -10.18 -1.50
N ALA A 95 14.98 -9.94 -0.21
CA ALA A 95 16.03 -9.02 0.21
C ALA A 95 17.47 -9.49 -0.13
N SER A 96 17.66 -10.78 -0.42
CA SER A 96 18.96 -11.36 -0.77
C SER A 96 19.26 -11.35 -2.27
N ARG A 97 18.27 -11.02 -3.13
CA ARG A 97 18.44 -10.96 -4.59
C ARG A 97 18.27 -9.52 -5.09
N PRO A 98 19.35 -8.72 -5.19
CA PRO A 98 19.25 -7.28 -5.41
C PRO A 98 18.62 -6.90 -6.76
N GLY A 99 18.86 -7.66 -7.83
CA GLY A 99 18.32 -7.37 -9.16
C GLY A 99 16.78 -7.40 -9.23
N PRO A 100 16.14 -8.56 -8.99
CA PRO A 100 14.68 -8.66 -8.97
C PRO A 100 14.03 -7.77 -7.91
N CYS A 101 14.68 -7.60 -6.75
CA CYS A 101 14.19 -6.72 -5.70
C CYS A 101 14.14 -5.25 -6.15
N ALA A 102 15.20 -4.76 -6.81
CA ALA A 102 15.23 -3.41 -7.36
C ALA A 102 14.17 -3.19 -8.44
N ALA A 103 13.94 -4.19 -9.31
CA ALA A 103 12.90 -4.12 -10.32
C ALA A 103 11.49 -4.04 -9.69
N ILE A 104 11.21 -4.86 -8.67
CA ILE A 104 9.93 -4.83 -7.94
C ILE A 104 9.76 -3.47 -7.25
N LEU A 105 10.78 -2.98 -6.54
CA LEU A 105 10.74 -1.67 -5.90
C LEU A 105 10.48 -0.54 -6.91
N ALA A 106 11.13 -0.58 -8.07
CA ALA A 106 10.92 0.42 -9.12
C ALA A 106 9.48 0.37 -9.67
N LEU A 107 8.94 -0.83 -9.90
CA LEU A 107 7.55 -1.00 -10.33
C LEU A 107 6.56 -0.54 -9.27
N THR A 108 6.79 -0.87 -8.00
CA THR A 108 5.98 -0.42 -6.87
C THR A 108 6.03 1.11 -6.74
N ALA A 109 7.21 1.72 -6.86
CA ALA A 109 7.37 3.17 -6.85
C ALA A 109 6.67 3.85 -8.03
N ALA A 110 6.78 3.29 -9.23
CA ALA A 110 6.08 3.80 -10.40
C ALA A 110 4.55 3.71 -10.25
N ASN A 111 4.06 2.59 -9.70
CA ASN A 111 2.64 2.40 -9.43
C ASN A 111 2.11 3.43 -8.41
N TRP A 112 2.80 3.62 -7.29
CA TRP A 112 2.39 4.62 -6.30
C TRP A 112 2.54 6.06 -6.79
N ALA A 113 3.57 6.36 -7.59
CA ALA A 113 3.70 7.65 -8.25
C ALA A 113 2.52 7.91 -9.20
N ALA A 114 2.10 6.91 -9.98
CA ALA A 114 0.92 7.00 -10.82
C ALA A 114 -0.35 7.26 -10.00
N SER A 115 -0.53 6.59 -8.85
CA SER A 115 -1.65 6.86 -7.94
C SER A 115 -1.62 8.28 -7.35
N ILE A 116 -0.44 8.81 -7.01
CA ILE A 116 -0.27 10.19 -6.53
C ILE A 116 -0.66 11.20 -7.63
N VAL A 117 -0.17 10.97 -8.85
CA VAL A 117 -0.50 11.80 -10.02
C VAL A 117 -1.99 11.72 -10.35
N GLN A 118 -2.57 10.52 -10.32
CA GLN A 118 -4.01 10.31 -10.49
C GLN A 118 -4.80 11.13 -9.47
N THR A 119 -4.48 11.03 -8.18
CA THR A 119 -5.17 11.79 -7.13
C THR A 119 -5.05 13.30 -7.35
N LYS A 120 -3.88 13.79 -7.76
CA LYS A 120 -3.70 15.20 -8.13
C LYS A 120 -4.62 15.60 -9.28
N ILE A 121 -4.67 14.82 -10.35
CA ILE A 121 -5.54 15.09 -11.52
C ILE A 121 -7.01 15.09 -11.09
N LEU A 122 -7.42 14.19 -10.20
CA LEU A 122 -8.78 14.16 -9.67
C LEU A 122 -9.12 15.40 -8.85
N PHE A 123 -8.19 15.90 -8.03
CA PHE A 123 -8.37 17.17 -7.32
C PHE A 123 -8.51 18.35 -8.29
N ASP A 124 -7.65 18.44 -9.32
CA ASP A 124 -7.77 19.46 -10.35
C ASP A 124 -9.13 19.39 -11.07
N ALA A 125 -9.60 18.17 -11.37
CA ALA A 125 -10.88 17.94 -12.06
C ALA A 125 -12.10 18.39 -11.26
N VAL A 126 -12.03 18.36 -9.92
CA VAL A 126 -13.08 18.89 -9.03
C VAL A 126 -12.86 20.36 -8.64
N GLY A 127 -11.91 21.03 -9.29
CA GLY A 127 -11.62 22.46 -9.09
C GLY A 127 -10.83 22.77 -7.81
N ALA A 128 -10.12 21.79 -7.24
CA ALA A 128 -9.24 21.99 -6.09
C ALA A 128 -7.77 21.96 -6.53
N SER A 129 -7.05 23.06 -6.32
CA SER A 129 -5.63 23.14 -6.71
C SER A 129 -4.73 22.63 -5.57
N VAL A 130 -4.48 21.32 -5.56
CA VAL A 130 -3.59 20.69 -4.59
C VAL A 130 -2.19 20.52 -5.20
N PRO A 131 -1.13 21.06 -4.57
CA PRO A 131 0.23 20.85 -5.05
C PRO A 131 0.62 19.36 -5.06
N LEU A 132 1.26 18.91 -6.14
CA LEU A 132 1.64 17.49 -6.30
C LEU A 132 2.50 16.96 -5.14
N GLY A 133 3.43 17.76 -4.62
CA GLY A 133 4.27 17.35 -3.50
C GLY A 133 3.49 17.25 -2.18
N PHE A 134 2.45 18.07 -1.98
CA PHE A 134 1.53 17.89 -0.86
C PHE A 134 0.69 16.63 -1.03
N THR A 135 0.20 16.34 -2.25
CA THR A 135 -0.48 15.07 -2.55
C THR A 135 0.43 13.86 -2.28
N ALA A 136 1.71 13.93 -2.63
CA ALA A 136 2.70 12.90 -2.32
C ALA A 136 2.94 12.75 -0.80
N ALA A 137 2.77 13.82 -0.02
CA ALA A 137 2.87 13.82 1.43
C ALA A 137 1.63 13.17 2.08
N ALA A 138 0.44 13.65 1.71
CA ALA A 138 -0.81 13.37 2.39
C ALA A 138 -1.48 12.06 1.93
N LEU A 139 -1.44 11.73 0.63
CA LEU A 139 -2.10 10.52 0.10
C LEU A 139 -1.60 9.23 0.79
N PRO A 140 -0.29 8.99 0.96
CA PRO A 140 0.18 7.80 1.67
C PRO A 140 -0.39 7.66 3.09
N ILE A 141 -0.50 8.77 3.82
CA ILE A 141 -1.06 8.77 5.18
C ILE A 141 -2.55 8.41 5.14
N ALA A 142 -3.30 8.93 4.17
CA ALA A 142 -4.69 8.53 3.96
C ALA A 142 -4.83 7.04 3.60
N ILE A 143 -3.93 6.51 2.76
CA ILE A 143 -3.89 5.08 2.44
C ILE A 143 -3.62 4.25 3.70
N PHE A 144 -2.65 4.64 4.54
CA PHE A 144 -2.39 3.95 5.81
C PHE A 144 -3.60 3.96 6.74
N ALA A 145 -4.34 5.07 6.82
CA ALA A 145 -5.60 5.12 7.57
C ALA A 145 -6.65 4.15 7.00
N GLY A 146 -6.70 4.00 5.67
CA GLY A 146 -7.54 3.00 5.00
C GLY A 146 -7.12 1.55 5.25
N LEU A 147 -5.84 1.28 5.52
CA LEU A 147 -5.39 -0.07 5.86
C LEU A 147 -5.91 -0.54 7.23
N LEU A 148 -6.36 0.38 8.09
CA LEU A 148 -7.00 0.03 9.35
C LEU A 148 -8.34 -0.67 9.07
N PRO A 149 -8.56 -1.90 9.60
CA PRO A 149 -9.77 -2.69 9.34
C PRO A 149 -10.97 -2.18 10.15
N ILE A 150 -11.21 -0.88 10.14
CA ILE A 150 -12.33 -0.21 10.83
C ILE A 150 -13.57 -0.21 9.94
N THR A 151 -13.40 -0.18 8.61
CA THR A 151 -14.50 -0.04 7.64
C THR A 151 -14.34 -1.01 6.46
N LEU A 152 -15.43 -1.28 5.73
CA LEU A 152 -15.42 -2.19 4.57
C LEU A 152 -14.41 -1.72 3.51
N GLY A 153 -13.33 -2.49 3.37
CA GLY A 153 -12.24 -2.17 2.43
C GLY A 153 -11.47 -0.89 2.76
N GLY A 154 -11.63 -0.33 3.97
CA GLY A 154 -10.92 0.87 4.39
C GLY A 154 -11.38 2.18 3.74
N MET A 155 -12.40 2.15 2.89
CA MET A 155 -12.78 3.31 2.06
C MET A 155 -13.21 4.49 2.93
N ALA A 156 -14.09 4.28 3.91
CA ALA A 156 -14.57 5.38 4.74
C ALA A 156 -13.47 5.98 5.63
N THR A 157 -12.53 5.16 6.13
CA THR A 157 -11.40 5.65 6.92
C THR A 157 -10.39 6.42 6.07
N ARG A 158 -10.06 5.91 4.87
CA ARG A 158 -9.22 6.61 3.89
C ARG A 158 -9.84 7.95 3.48
N ASP A 159 -11.12 7.94 3.11
CA ASP A 159 -11.81 9.12 2.58
C ASP A 159 -11.98 10.19 3.66
N SER A 160 -12.24 9.79 4.90
CA SER A 160 -12.24 10.70 6.06
C SER A 160 -10.84 11.30 6.30
N ALA A 161 -9.78 10.49 6.18
CA ALA A 161 -8.41 10.99 6.27
C ALA A 161 -8.08 11.96 5.12
N MET A 162 -8.60 11.73 3.91
CA MET A 162 -8.45 12.68 2.80
C MET A 162 -9.14 14.01 3.11
N VAL A 163 -10.36 14.00 3.64
CA VAL A 163 -11.06 15.24 4.05
C VAL A 163 -10.24 16.04 5.06
N VAL A 164 -9.66 15.37 6.06
CA VAL A 164 -8.88 16.05 7.11
C VAL A 164 -7.54 16.56 6.55
N LEU A 165 -6.78 15.69 5.88
CA LEU A 165 -5.43 16.00 5.41
C LEU A 165 -5.40 17.04 4.29
N PHE A 166 -6.41 17.04 3.40
CA PHE A 166 -6.47 17.98 2.28
C PHE A 166 -7.32 19.23 2.57
N SER A 167 -7.79 19.41 3.80
CA SER A 167 -8.65 20.54 4.20
C SER A 167 -8.06 21.93 3.91
N ALA A 168 -6.73 22.06 3.88
CA ALA A 168 -6.05 23.31 3.52
C ALA A 168 -6.20 23.70 2.04
N PHE A 169 -6.52 22.75 1.16
CA PHE A 169 -6.54 22.94 -0.30
C PHE A 169 -7.89 22.59 -0.95
N ALA A 170 -8.73 21.81 -0.27
CA ALA A 170 -9.99 21.31 -0.80
C ALA A 170 -11.08 21.33 0.27
N THR A 171 -12.31 21.61 -0.16
CA THR A 171 -13.48 21.45 0.71
C THR A 171 -13.74 19.97 1.02
N SER A 172 -14.51 19.70 2.07
CA SER A 172 -14.89 18.32 2.42
C SER A 172 -15.63 17.61 1.28
N SER A 173 -16.48 18.32 0.53
CA SER A 173 -17.20 17.75 -0.61
C SER A 173 -16.26 17.40 -1.77
N GLN A 174 -15.29 18.26 -2.08
CA GLN A 174 -14.27 17.98 -3.09
C GLN A 174 -13.40 16.78 -2.70
N SER A 175 -12.95 16.72 -1.44
CA SER A 175 -12.12 15.61 -0.96
C SER A 175 -12.88 14.27 -0.96
N LEU A 176 -14.16 14.26 -0.59
CA LEU A 176 -15.01 13.08 -0.70
C LEU A 176 -15.24 12.65 -2.15
N ALA A 177 -15.50 13.61 -3.05
CA ALA A 177 -15.64 13.32 -4.47
C ALA A 177 -14.37 12.67 -5.04
N VAL A 178 -13.19 13.17 -4.67
CA VAL A 178 -11.91 12.58 -5.06
C VAL A 178 -11.72 11.18 -4.47
N GLY A 179 -12.08 10.94 -3.20
CA GLY A 179 -12.04 9.60 -2.60
C GLY A 179 -12.90 8.57 -3.34
N LEU A 180 -14.11 8.97 -3.74
CA LEU A 180 -15.01 8.14 -4.55
C LEU A 180 -14.45 7.88 -5.96
N LEU A 181 -13.97 8.92 -6.64
CA LEU A 181 -13.37 8.80 -7.98
C LEU A 181 -12.10 7.94 -7.94
N TYR A 182 -11.28 8.09 -6.90
CA TYR A 182 -10.11 7.25 -6.66
C TYR A 182 -10.53 5.78 -6.53
N SER A 183 -11.57 5.47 -5.76
CA SER A 183 -12.09 4.10 -5.66
C SER A 183 -12.65 3.58 -6.98
N PHE A 184 -13.36 4.43 -7.72
CA PHE A 184 -13.95 4.07 -9.01
C PHE A 184 -12.87 3.67 -10.02
N PHE A 185 -11.89 4.55 -10.25
CA PHE A 185 -10.82 4.31 -11.22
C PHE A 185 -9.79 3.28 -10.72
N GLY A 186 -9.53 3.23 -9.42
CA GLY A 186 -8.52 2.35 -8.83
C GLY A 186 -8.99 0.91 -8.59
N TYR A 187 -10.29 0.69 -8.36
CA TYR A 187 -10.80 -0.64 -8.01
C TYR A 187 -12.03 -1.05 -8.82
N TRP A 188 -13.06 -0.20 -8.87
CA TRP A 188 -14.36 -0.64 -9.39
C TRP A 188 -14.36 -0.83 -10.90
N LEU A 189 -13.76 0.10 -11.64
CA LEU A 189 -13.63 0.01 -13.09
C LEU A 189 -12.84 -1.25 -13.48
N LEU A 190 -11.71 -1.51 -12.83
CA LEU A 190 -10.90 -2.71 -13.07
C LEU A 190 -11.66 -3.99 -12.71
N ALA A 191 -12.43 -3.99 -11.62
CA ALA A 191 -13.26 -5.13 -11.25
C ALA A 191 -14.31 -5.43 -12.32
N VAL A 192 -15.03 -4.40 -12.81
CA VAL A 192 -16.04 -4.55 -13.86
C VAL A 192 -15.42 -5.04 -15.17
N LEU A 193 -14.29 -4.45 -15.58
CA LEU A 193 -13.55 -4.88 -16.77
C LEU A 193 -12.99 -6.31 -16.63
N GLY A 194 -12.75 -6.77 -15.40
CA GLY A 194 -12.28 -8.11 -15.10
C GLY A 194 -13.36 -9.20 -15.18
N ILE A 195 -14.65 -8.87 -14.98
CA ILE A 195 -15.76 -9.84 -14.93
C ILE A 195 -15.79 -10.80 -16.14
N PRO A 196 -15.65 -10.34 -17.40
CA PRO A 196 -15.68 -11.24 -18.56
C PRO A 196 -14.58 -12.31 -18.54
N TYR A 197 -13.46 -12.03 -17.88
CA TYR A 197 -12.29 -12.91 -17.82
C TYR A 197 -12.31 -13.88 -16.64
N VAL A 198 -13.18 -13.65 -15.65
CA VAL A 198 -13.28 -14.50 -14.45
C VAL A 198 -13.63 -15.95 -14.80
N LYS A 199 -14.54 -16.18 -15.76
CA LYS A 199 -14.89 -17.55 -16.20
C LYS A 199 -13.67 -18.31 -16.73
N LYS A 200 -12.88 -17.65 -17.59
CA LYS A 200 -11.67 -18.23 -18.17
C LYS A 200 -10.58 -18.50 -17.12
N ALA A 201 -10.49 -17.67 -16.09
CA ALA A 201 -9.51 -17.82 -15.01
C ALA A 201 -9.87 -18.93 -14.00
N LEU A 202 -11.17 -19.23 -13.83
CA LEU A 202 -11.64 -20.21 -12.84
C LEU A 202 -11.87 -21.62 -13.40
N HIS A 203 -11.50 -21.89 -14.66
CA HIS A 203 -11.79 -23.17 -15.33
C HIS A 203 -13.26 -23.61 -15.15
N LEU A 204 -14.20 -22.65 -15.25
CA LEU A 204 -15.65 -22.86 -15.34
C LEU A 204 -16.12 -22.57 -16.78
#